data_AF-A0A840VC72-F1
#
_entry.id   AF-A0A840VC72-F1
#
_cell.length_a   1.000
_cell.length_b   1.000
_cell.length_c   1.000
_cell.angle_alpha   90.00
_cell.angle_beta   90.00
_cell.angle_gamma   90.00
#
_symmetry.space_group_name_H-M   'P 1'
#
loop_
_entity.id
_entity.type
_entity.pdbx_description
1 polymer ?
#
loop_
_entity_poly.entity_id
_entity_poly.type
_entity_poly.pdbx_seq_one_letter_code
_entity_poly.pdbx_strand_id
1 'polypeptide(L)'
;MNGFAEVWSWRRVLAGAGVWVLAACTTVVPSSPPEVALSSPVPRVGVDRDAQLERPEDRPGLATGFGERVRDPLQKGSFVRSARQPAGTGKVFYNDAEGIKAMAGYRWKTASVMQVAGGMVEWGIKGWGGYWPCYRQGQETFVEGKPGRSYSITVKNRCRSRVEVVLSVDGLDVIDGKPAAFSKRGYVISPGETLEVKGWRTSWNTVARFEFSSVGDSYANQRHGDARNVGVFGIAVFGEKGVDPWKWMPQVVKGRKDARAFASEL
;
A
#
# COMPACT_ATOMS: atom_id res chain seq x y z
N MET A 1 -25.42 -31.98 -16.52
CA MET A 1 -26.83 -31.55 -16.61
C MET A 1 -27.30 -31.21 -15.21
N ASN A 2 -28.02 -30.09 -15.08
CA ASN A 2 -28.70 -29.53 -13.89
C ASN A 2 -27.76 -28.93 -12.83
N GLY A 3 -27.70 -27.62 -12.55
CA GLY A 3 -28.55 -26.48 -12.89
C GLY A 3 -29.27 -25.92 -11.66
N PHE A 4 -29.13 -24.61 -11.45
CA PHE A 4 -29.86 -23.68 -10.55
C PHE A 4 -29.38 -23.58 -9.09
N ALA A 5 -28.82 -22.46 -8.60
CA ALA A 5 -29.19 -21.01 -8.58
C ALA A 5 -30.05 -20.64 -7.37
N GLU A 6 -29.42 -19.98 -6.38
CA GLU A 6 -30.10 -19.27 -5.28
C GLU A 6 -30.20 -17.77 -5.61
N VAL A 7 -31.43 -17.25 -5.56
CA VAL A 7 -31.79 -15.85 -5.74
C VAL A 7 -32.22 -15.29 -4.38
N TRP A 8 -31.59 -14.21 -3.93
CA TRP A 8 -31.94 -13.50 -2.70
C TRP A 8 -33.05 -12.47 -2.96
N SER A 9 -34.19 -12.64 -2.29
CA SER A 9 -35.36 -11.74 -2.32
C SER A 9 -35.34 -10.79 -1.12
N TRP A 10 -35.48 -9.49 -1.37
CA TRP A 10 -35.74 -8.47 -0.34
C TRP A 10 -37.21 -8.05 -0.41
N ARG A 11 -37.99 -8.30 0.65
CA ARG A 11 -39.35 -7.77 0.81
C ARG A 11 -39.36 -6.69 1.90
N ARG A 12 -39.78 -5.49 1.50
CA ARG A 12 -40.23 -4.39 2.37
C ARG A 12 -41.58 -4.77 2.97
N VAL A 13 -41.80 -4.51 4.26
CA VAL A 13 -43.13 -4.55 4.89
C VAL A 13 -43.54 -3.14 5.25
N LEU A 14 -44.77 -2.81 4.86
CA LEU A 14 -45.46 -1.54 5.01
C LEU A 14 -46.07 -1.37 6.40
N ALA A 15 -46.37 -0.10 6.68
CA ALA A 15 -47.08 0.43 7.82
C ALA A 15 -48.48 -0.16 8.01
N GLY A 16 -48.91 -0.24 9.28
CA GLY A 16 -50.29 -0.45 9.68
C GLY A 16 -50.59 0.41 10.90
N ALA A 17 -51.43 1.43 10.72
CA ALA A 17 -51.95 2.30 11.76
C ALA A 17 -53.13 1.63 12.48
N GLY A 18 -53.16 1.72 13.80
CA GLY A 18 -54.28 1.35 14.65
C GLY A 18 -54.50 2.41 15.73
N VAL A 19 -55.68 3.01 15.74
CA VAL A 19 -56.27 3.89 16.76
C VAL A 19 -57.32 3.02 17.48
N TRP A 20 -57.66 3.04 18.77
CA TRP A 20 -57.94 4.07 19.78
C TRP A 20 -57.94 3.38 21.17
N VAL A 21 -57.78 4.13 22.27
CA VAL A 21 -58.75 4.27 23.39
C VAL A 21 -58.16 5.24 24.44
N LEU A 22 -59.03 6.14 24.91
CA LEU A 22 -58.82 7.21 25.88
C LEU A 22 -58.71 6.69 27.32
N ALA A 23 -57.79 7.25 28.10
CA ALA A 23 -57.90 7.32 29.57
C ALA A 23 -57.17 8.58 30.07
N ALA A 24 -57.92 9.46 30.73
CA ALA A 24 -57.43 10.70 31.31
C ALA A 24 -56.78 10.46 32.68
N CYS A 25 -55.57 10.99 32.88
CA CYS A 25 -55.02 11.31 34.18
C CYS A 25 -54.13 12.55 34.04
N THR A 26 -54.49 13.60 34.78
CA THR A 26 -53.84 14.90 34.90
C THR A 26 -52.39 14.80 35.34
N THR A 27 -51.47 15.49 34.66
CA THR A 27 -50.11 15.74 35.15
C THR A 27 -49.77 17.23 35.10
N VAL A 28 -49.14 17.65 36.19
CA VAL A 28 -48.78 19.01 36.59
C VAL A 28 -47.69 19.57 35.68
N VAL A 29 -47.83 20.84 35.27
CA VAL A 29 -46.81 21.60 34.51
C VAL A 29 -45.77 22.16 35.49
N PRO A 30 -44.47 21.85 35.36
CA PRO A 30 -43.44 22.62 36.04
C PRO A 30 -43.01 23.82 35.18
N SER A 31 -43.02 24.98 35.82
CA SER A 31 -42.61 26.30 35.34
C SER A 31 -41.12 26.38 34.98
N SER A 32 -40.82 27.11 33.91
CA SER A 32 -39.47 27.47 33.44
C SER A 32 -38.63 28.20 34.52
N PRO A 33 -37.34 27.88 34.69
CA PRO A 33 -36.41 28.72 35.45
C PRO A 33 -35.95 29.95 34.65
N PRO A 34 -35.51 31.03 35.32
CA PRO A 34 -35.31 32.34 34.69
C PRO A 34 -34.02 32.42 33.85
N GLU A 35 -34.11 33.20 32.79
CA GLU A 35 -33.02 33.66 31.95
C GLU A 35 -32.09 34.59 32.77
N VAL A 36 -30.83 34.16 32.97
CA VAL A 36 -29.75 35.04 33.42
C VAL A 36 -28.77 35.17 32.27
N ALA A 37 -28.85 36.32 31.58
CA ALA A 37 -27.84 36.77 30.66
C ALA A 37 -26.60 37.20 31.45
N LEU A 38 -25.46 36.54 31.21
CA LEU A 38 -24.15 37.15 31.39
C LEU A 38 -23.28 36.86 30.17
N SER A 39 -23.11 37.93 29.41
CA SER A 39 -22.20 38.12 28.31
C SER A 39 -20.75 37.81 28.68
N SER A 40 -20.07 37.05 27.81
CA SER A 40 -18.64 37.24 27.53
C SER A 40 -18.35 36.71 26.13
N PRO A 41 -17.79 37.53 25.22
CA PRO A 41 -17.42 37.07 23.89
C PRO A 41 -16.18 36.18 24.00
N VAL A 42 -16.31 34.90 23.67
CA VAL A 42 -15.15 34.05 23.38
C VAL A 42 -14.51 34.62 22.11
N PRO A 43 -13.20 34.94 22.10
CA PRO A 43 -12.55 35.41 20.89
C PRO A 43 -12.62 34.28 19.86
N ARG A 44 -13.42 34.49 18.81
CA ARG A 44 -13.30 33.71 17.58
C ARG A 44 -11.97 34.12 16.97
N VAL A 45 -10.91 33.42 17.34
CA VAL A 45 -9.73 33.34 16.48
C VAL A 45 -10.24 32.70 15.20
N GLY A 46 -10.45 33.53 14.18
CA GLY A 46 -10.67 33.10 12.81
C GLY A 46 -9.41 32.36 12.39
N VAL A 47 -9.40 31.05 12.63
CA VAL A 47 -8.52 30.17 11.88
C VAL A 47 -9.24 30.00 10.55
N ASP A 48 -8.77 30.73 9.54
CA ASP A 48 -9.05 30.42 8.14
C ASP A 48 -8.82 28.92 7.94
N ARG A 49 -9.89 28.13 8.02
CA ARG A 49 -9.92 26.71 7.67
C ARG A 49 -10.48 26.51 6.27
N ASP A 50 -10.27 27.49 5.41
CA ASP A 50 -10.25 27.27 3.97
C ASP A 50 -8.82 26.88 3.54
N ALA A 51 -8.27 25.84 4.19
CA ALA A 51 -7.32 24.99 3.48
C ALA A 51 -8.16 24.22 2.48
N GLN A 52 -8.46 24.87 1.36
CA GLN A 52 -9.09 24.29 0.19
C GLN A 52 -8.25 23.07 -0.19
N LEU A 53 -8.66 21.88 0.27
CA LEU A 53 -8.08 20.62 -0.15
C LEU A 53 -8.24 20.61 -1.66
N GLU A 54 -7.13 20.79 -2.39
CA GLU A 54 -7.15 20.75 -3.84
C GLU A 54 -7.90 19.49 -4.27
N ARG A 55 -8.87 19.66 -5.17
CA ARG A 55 -9.67 18.52 -5.62
C ARG A 55 -8.71 17.52 -6.25
N PRO A 56 -8.93 16.21 -6.06
CA PRO A 56 -7.96 15.25 -6.54
C PRO A 56 -7.74 15.28 -8.06
N GLU A 57 -8.74 15.72 -8.83
CA GLU A 57 -8.62 16.01 -10.27
C GLU A 57 -7.66 17.17 -10.62
N ASP A 58 -7.50 18.15 -9.73
CA ASP A 58 -6.68 19.34 -9.97
C ASP A 58 -5.22 19.15 -9.50
N ARG A 59 -4.94 18.07 -8.75
CA ARG A 59 -3.60 17.81 -8.20
C ARG A 59 -2.65 17.30 -9.28
N PRO A 60 -1.54 18.00 -9.56
CA PRO A 60 -0.56 17.56 -10.55
C PRO A 60 0.20 16.30 -10.11
N GLY A 61 0.64 15.50 -11.08
CA GLY A 61 1.50 14.32 -10.91
C GLY A 61 0.85 12.98 -11.25
N LEU A 62 1.59 11.90 -10.98
CA LEU A 62 1.15 10.52 -11.24
C LEU A 62 0.60 9.83 -10.01
N ALA A 63 -0.35 8.93 -10.27
CA ALA A 63 -0.87 7.96 -9.35
C ALA A 63 -0.95 6.57 -10.01
N THR A 64 -1.45 5.55 -9.30
CA THR A 64 -1.68 4.23 -9.88
C THR A 64 -3.17 3.96 -10.07
N GLY A 65 -3.53 3.59 -11.31
CA GLY A 65 -4.86 3.16 -11.72
C GLY A 65 -4.92 1.68 -12.12
N PHE A 66 -6.01 1.31 -12.80
CA PHE A 66 -6.27 -0.03 -13.30
C PHE A 66 -6.05 -0.12 -14.82
N GLY A 67 -5.14 -1.00 -15.22
CA GLY A 67 -5.00 -1.43 -16.60
C GLY A 67 -5.76 -2.73 -16.89
N GLU A 68 -5.40 -3.36 -18.00
CA GLU A 68 -5.98 -4.63 -18.47
C GLU A 68 -5.92 -5.76 -17.43
N ARG A 69 -6.87 -6.70 -17.49
CA ARG A 69 -6.83 -7.93 -16.70
C ARG A 69 -5.76 -8.89 -17.23
N VAL A 70 -4.83 -9.30 -16.38
CA VAL A 70 -3.73 -10.21 -16.72
C VAL A 70 -3.85 -11.51 -15.90
N ARG A 71 -3.64 -12.67 -16.56
CA ARG A 71 -3.56 -13.96 -15.87
C ARG A 71 -2.26 -14.07 -15.07
N ASP A 72 -2.38 -14.28 -13.77
CA ASP A 72 -1.26 -14.36 -12.81
C ASP A 72 -1.63 -15.29 -11.63
N PRO A 73 -1.48 -16.63 -11.80
CA PRO A 73 -1.87 -17.61 -10.80
C PRO A 73 -1.02 -17.52 -9.53
N LEU A 74 -1.67 -17.42 -8.37
CA LEU A 74 -1.03 -17.48 -7.06
C LEU A 74 -1.23 -18.87 -6.43
N GLN A 75 -0.13 -19.50 -6.00
CA GLN A 75 -0.20 -20.71 -5.20
C GLN A 75 -0.29 -20.34 -3.71
N LYS A 76 -1.18 -21.02 -2.97
CA LYS A 76 -1.21 -20.92 -1.52
C LYS A 76 -0.06 -21.71 -0.93
N GLY A 77 0.67 -21.10 0.01
CA GLY A 77 1.71 -21.76 0.79
C GLY A 77 1.57 -21.44 2.27
N SER A 78 2.15 -22.28 3.12
CA SER A 78 2.29 -21.97 4.55
C SER A 78 3.56 -21.13 4.78
N PHE A 79 3.45 -20.15 5.67
CA PHE A 79 4.59 -19.38 6.18
C PHE A 79 4.24 -18.84 7.56
N VAL A 80 5.15 -18.98 8.51
CA VAL A 80 5.02 -18.45 9.86
C VAL A 80 6.15 -17.45 10.07
N ARG A 81 5.81 -16.21 10.41
CA ARG A 81 6.80 -15.14 10.61
C ARG A 81 7.61 -15.37 11.88
N SER A 82 8.89 -15.04 11.83
CA SER A 82 9.76 -15.02 13.01
C SER A 82 9.33 -13.96 14.02
N ALA A 83 8.78 -12.84 13.56
CA ALA A 83 8.31 -11.73 14.39
C ALA A 83 7.09 -11.02 13.79
N ARG A 84 6.36 -10.24 14.60
CA ARG A 84 5.25 -9.38 14.14
C ARG A 84 5.75 -8.13 13.40
N GLN A 85 6.95 -7.64 13.75
CA GLN A 85 7.60 -6.53 13.06
C GLN A 85 8.40 -7.04 11.86
N PRO A 86 8.48 -6.26 10.78
CA PRO A 86 9.29 -6.63 9.63
C PRO A 86 10.79 -6.60 9.97
N ALA A 87 11.55 -7.48 9.33
CA ALA A 87 13.01 -7.45 9.33
C ALA A 87 13.56 -6.17 8.65
N GLY A 88 12.74 -5.54 7.80
CA GLY A 88 13.00 -4.21 7.27
C GLY A 88 11.89 -3.74 6.34
N THR A 89 11.84 -2.43 6.14
CA THR A 89 10.88 -1.77 5.24
C THR A 89 11.61 -0.95 4.20
N GLY A 90 11.00 -0.80 3.02
CA GLY A 90 11.47 0.09 1.97
C GLY A 90 10.30 0.93 1.46
N LYS A 91 10.62 2.14 1.00
CA LYS A 91 9.69 3.00 0.27
C LYS A 91 10.37 3.62 -0.94
N VAL A 92 9.60 3.81 -2.00
CA VAL A 92 10.03 4.51 -3.21
C VAL A 92 8.91 5.44 -3.62
N PHE A 93 9.24 6.71 -3.78
CA PHE A 93 8.31 7.68 -4.35
C PHE A 93 8.26 7.52 -5.86
N TYR A 94 7.12 7.78 -6.47
CA TYR A 94 7.01 7.82 -7.92
C TYR A 94 6.24 9.07 -8.34
N ASN A 95 6.63 9.61 -9.49
CA ASN A 95 5.91 10.72 -10.14
C ASN A 95 6.31 10.80 -11.61
N ASP A 96 5.70 11.71 -12.38
CA ASP A 96 6.18 12.03 -13.72
C ASP A 96 7.49 12.86 -13.66
N ALA A 97 8.06 13.14 -14.83
CA ALA A 97 9.32 13.88 -14.93
C ALA A 97 9.25 15.27 -14.28
N GLU A 98 8.12 15.96 -14.38
CA GLU A 98 7.93 17.29 -13.81
C GLU A 98 7.83 17.24 -12.28
N GLY A 99 7.02 16.31 -11.76
CA GLY A 99 6.88 16.06 -10.33
C GLY A 99 8.17 15.55 -9.69
N ILE A 100 8.91 14.66 -10.36
CA ILE A 100 10.25 14.24 -9.90
C ILE A 100 11.21 15.43 -9.90
N LYS A 101 11.19 16.29 -10.93
CA LYS A 101 12.02 17.49 -10.96
C LYS A 101 11.65 18.46 -9.84
N ALA A 102 10.37 18.61 -9.52
CA ALA A 102 9.89 19.47 -8.43
C ALA A 102 10.28 18.92 -7.04
N MET A 103 10.14 17.61 -6.81
CA MET A 103 10.46 16.98 -5.52
C MET A 103 11.96 16.80 -5.33
N ALA A 104 12.64 16.20 -6.32
CA ALA A 104 14.01 15.72 -6.21
C ALA A 104 15.06 16.66 -6.84
N GLY A 105 14.66 17.58 -7.73
CA GLY A 105 15.58 18.41 -8.52
C GLY A 105 16.29 17.64 -9.65
N TYR A 106 17.35 18.22 -10.23
CA TYR A 106 18.23 17.52 -11.18
C TYR A 106 19.24 16.68 -10.41
N ARG A 107 19.12 15.34 -10.48
CA ARG A 107 20.01 14.43 -9.72
C ARG A 107 20.51 13.26 -10.56
N TRP A 108 21.56 12.66 -10.01
CA TRP A 108 22.24 11.50 -10.58
C TRP A 108 21.35 10.26 -10.56
N LYS A 109 21.32 9.55 -11.69
CA LYS A 109 20.74 8.22 -11.77
C LYS A 109 21.48 7.31 -10.80
N THR A 110 20.74 6.55 -10.00
CA THR A 110 21.29 5.50 -9.14
C THR A 110 20.92 4.13 -9.70
N ALA A 111 21.26 3.06 -8.96
CA ALA A 111 20.86 1.72 -9.30
C ALA A 111 19.33 1.62 -9.45
N SER A 112 18.87 0.95 -10.49
CA SER A 112 17.43 0.78 -10.79
C SER A 112 16.71 -0.19 -9.83
N VAL A 113 17.45 -0.80 -8.91
CA VAL A 113 16.96 -1.71 -7.87
C VAL A 113 17.57 -1.34 -6.53
N MET A 114 16.85 -1.62 -5.45
CA MET A 114 17.24 -1.27 -4.09
C MET A 114 17.23 -2.50 -3.20
N GLN A 115 18.06 -2.50 -2.17
CA GLN A 115 18.10 -3.56 -1.17
C GLN A 115 17.34 -3.14 0.09
N VAL A 116 16.59 -4.08 0.68
CA VAL A 116 15.79 -3.87 1.91
C VAL A 116 16.11 -4.98 2.91
N ALA A 117 15.89 -4.69 4.20
CA ALA A 117 16.16 -5.59 5.32
C ALA A 117 17.60 -6.12 5.23
N GLY A 118 18.57 -5.19 5.31
CA GLY A 118 20.02 -5.45 5.18
C GLY A 118 20.44 -6.29 3.97
N GLY A 119 19.69 -6.22 2.86
CA GLY A 119 20.01 -6.94 1.63
C GLY A 119 19.41 -8.34 1.53
N MET A 120 18.49 -8.70 2.42
CA MET A 120 17.71 -9.94 2.32
C MET A 120 16.95 -10.03 0.99
N VAL A 121 16.41 -8.89 0.54
CA VAL A 121 15.72 -8.77 -0.75
C VAL A 121 16.27 -7.60 -1.55
N GLU A 122 16.15 -7.71 -2.86
CA GLU A 122 16.37 -6.63 -3.81
C GLU A 122 15.08 -6.40 -4.60
N TRP A 123 14.64 -5.15 -4.75
CA TRP A 123 13.37 -4.83 -5.37
C TRP A 123 13.48 -3.60 -6.26
N GLY A 124 12.59 -3.49 -7.24
CA GLY A 124 12.59 -2.38 -8.18
C GLY A 124 11.35 -2.37 -9.08
N ILE A 125 11.20 -1.28 -9.82
CA ILE A 125 10.07 -1.04 -10.72
C ILE A 125 10.50 -1.35 -12.14
N LYS A 126 9.76 -2.23 -12.81
CA LYS A 126 10.04 -2.69 -14.16
C LYS A 126 8.93 -2.24 -15.10
N GLY A 127 9.30 -1.64 -16.22
CA GLY A 127 8.37 -1.33 -17.30
C GLY A 127 8.82 -1.93 -18.63
N TRP A 128 8.28 -1.38 -19.72
CA TRP A 128 8.72 -1.72 -21.07
C TRP A 128 10.16 -1.23 -21.27
N GLY A 129 11.12 -2.16 -21.41
CA GLY A 129 12.55 -1.84 -21.50
C GLY A 129 13.39 -2.23 -20.27
N GLY A 130 12.77 -2.77 -19.21
CA GLY A 130 13.49 -3.28 -18.03
C GLY A 130 13.25 -2.44 -16.78
N TYR A 131 14.23 -2.45 -15.87
CA TYR A 131 14.15 -1.67 -14.64
C TYR A 131 14.29 -0.18 -14.92
N TRP A 132 13.36 0.60 -14.39
CA TRP A 132 13.39 2.04 -14.55
C TRP A 132 14.45 2.67 -13.65
N PRO A 133 15.13 3.73 -14.11
CA PRO A 133 16.13 4.41 -13.32
C PRO A 133 15.49 4.97 -12.06
N CYS A 134 16.22 4.80 -10.95
CA CYS A 134 15.89 5.49 -9.71
C CYS A 134 16.72 6.77 -9.61
N TYR A 135 16.16 7.77 -8.94
CA TYR A 135 16.83 9.01 -8.57
C TYR A 135 16.85 9.10 -7.04
N ARG A 136 17.92 9.61 -6.46
CA ARG A 136 18.06 9.66 -4.99
C ARG A 136 18.28 11.07 -4.50
N GLN A 137 17.42 11.56 -3.62
CA GLN A 137 17.56 12.84 -2.91
C GLN A 137 17.66 12.58 -1.40
N GLY A 138 18.87 12.79 -0.85
CA GLY A 138 19.14 12.42 0.55
C GLY A 138 18.89 10.93 0.81
N GLN A 139 17.95 10.64 1.70
CA GLN A 139 17.53 9.27 2.04
C GLN A 139 16.38 8.74 1.18
N GLU A 140 15.76 9.59 0.36
CA GLU A 140 14.58 9.25 -0.43
C GLU A 140 14.96 8.81 -1.83
N THR A 141 14.25 7.80 -2.31
CA THR A 141 14.39 7.26 -3.66
C THR A 141 13.12 7.53 -4.45
N PHE A 142 13.31 7.93 -5.70
CA PHE A 142 12.27 8.35 -6.62
C PHE A 142 12.36 7.52 -7.90
N VAL A 143 11.22 7.19 -8.48
CA VAL A 143 11.09 6.56 -9.79
C VAL A 143 10.26 7.47 -10.68
N GLU A 144 10.78 7.75 -11.87
CA GLU A 144 10.05 8.49 -12.89
C GLU A 144 9.15 7.53 -13.67
N GLY A 145 7.85 7.72 -13.53
CA GLY A 145 6.83 7.06 -14.35
C GLY A 145 6.44 7.90 -15.55
N LYS A 146 5.68 7.30 -16.46
CA LYS A 146 5.02 8.01 -17.56
C LYS A 146 3.53 7.71 -17.51
N PRO A 147 2.64 8.72 -17.61
CA PRO A 147 1.20 8.49 -17.66
C PRO A 147 0.82 7.49 -18.76
N GLY A 148 -0.18 6.64 -18.49
CA GLY A 148 -0.66 5.59 -19.39
C GLY A 148 0.32 4.43 -19.59
N ARG A 149 1.45 4.41 -18.88
CA ARG A 149 2.38 3.27 -18.91
C ARG A 149 2.12 2.33 -17.77
N SER A 150 2.18 1.06 -18.10
CA SER A 150 2.06 -0.02 -17.14
C SER A 150 3.42 -0.48 -16.63
N TYR A 151 3.44 -0.98 -15.41
CA TYR A 151 4.64 -1.41 -14.72
C TYR A 151 4.39 -2.66 -13.87
N SER A 152 5.46 -3.24 -13.35
CA SER A 152 5.43 -4.29 -12.34
C SER A 152 6.41 -3.98 -11.22
N ILE A 153 6.09 -4.46 -10.01
CA ILE A 153 7.00 -4.44 -8.86
C ILE A 153 7.70 -5.80 -8.83
N THR A 154 9.02 -5.78 -8.85
CA THR A 154 9.82 -6.99 -8.76
C THR A 154 10.48 -7.10 -7.39
N VAL A 155 10.58 -8.30 -6.85
CA VAL A 155 11.26 -8.57 -5.59
C VAL A 155 12.04 -9.87 -5.71
N LYS A 156 13.36 -9.79 -5.64
CA LYS A 156 14.28 -10.92 -5.63
C LYS A 156 14.66 -11.28 -4.20
N ASN A 157 14.43 -12.54 -3.81
CA ASN A 157 14.93 -13.08 -2.56
C ASN A 157 16.42 -13.43 -2.71
N ARG A 158 17.29 -12.71 -1.99
CA ARG A 158 18.75 -12.94 -1.99
C ARG A 158 19.19 -13.89 -0.88
N CYS A 159 18.28 -14.26 0.03
CA CYS A 159 18.55 -15.19 1.12
C CYS A 159 18.51 -16.64 0.66
N ARG A 160 18.99 -17.53 1.55
CA ARG A 160 18.84 -18.99 1.41
C ARG A 160 17.64 -19.56 2.17
N SER A 161 16.76 -18.70 2.67
CA SER A 161 15.51 -19.02 3.34
C SER A 161 14.34 -18.34 2.63
N ARG A 162 13.12 -18.81 2.88
CA ARG A 162 11.92 -18.14 2.36
C ARG A 162 11.73 -16.80 3.07
N VAL A 163 11.16 -15.84 2.35
CA VAL A 163 10.76 -14.54 2.90
C VAL A 163 9.30 -14.28 2.57
N GLU A 164 8.59 -13.60 3.46
CA GLU A 164 7.27 -13.05 3.16
C GLU A 164 7.38 -11.55 2.94
N VAL A 165 6.76 -11.03 1.88
CA VAL A 165 6.75 -9.60 1.56
C VAL A 165 5.32 -9.07 1.46
N VAL A 166 5.03 -8.05 2.26
CA VAL A 166 3.81 -7.24 2.13
C VAL A 166 4.15 -6.05 1.25
N LEU A 167 3.43 -5.89 0.14
CA LEU A 167 3.63 -4.84 -0.83
C LEU A 167 2.45 -3.87 -0.81
N SER A 168 2.74 -2.59 -0.94
CA SER A 168 1.72 -1.55 -1.02
C SER A 168 1.98 -0.58 -2.16
N VAL A 169 0.91 -0.11 -2.77
CA VAL A 169 0.92 1.02 -3.71
C VAL A 169 -0.08 2.04 -3.20
N ASP A 170 0.32 3.31 -3.09
CA ASP A 170 -0.54 4.40 -2.61
C ASP A 170 -1.20 4.12 -1.24
N GLY A 171 -0.51 3.37 -0.38
CA GLY A 171 -1.00 2.95 0.94
C GLY A 171 -1.96 1.75 0.93
N LEU A 172 -2.29 1.18 -0.23
CA LEU A 172 -3.17 0.02 -0.36
C LEU A 172 -2.37 -1.25 -0.61
N ASP A 173 -2.79 -2.35 0.01
CA ASP A 173 -2.20 -3.67 -0.15
C ASP A 173 -2.48 -4.22 -1.55
N VAL A 174 -1.44 -4.67 -2.24
CA VAL A 174 -1.58 -5.12 -3.64
C VAL A 174 -2.39 -6.41 -3.81
N ILE A 175 -2.63 -7.17 -2.74
CA ILE A 175 -3.37 -8.44 -2.75
C ILE A 175 -4.87 -8.22 -2.57
N ASP A 176 -5.31 -7.29 -1.72
CA ASP A 176 -6.75 -7.11 -1.42
C ASP A 176 -7.28 -5.70 -1.65
N GLY A 177 -6.41 -4.74 -2.01
CA GLY A 177 -6.78 -3.35 -2.27
C GLY A 177 -7.22 -2.55 -1.05
N LYS A 178 -7.17 -3.12 0.17
CA LYS A 178 -7.48 -2.43 1.43
C LYS A 178 -6.22 -1.76 1.99
N PRO A 179 -6.33 -0.85 2.98
CA PRO A 179 -5.16 -0.25 3.64
C PRO A 179 -4.11 -1.30 4.01
N ALA A 180 -2.86 -1.03 3.63
CA ALA A 180 -1.73 -1.89 3.91
C ALA A 180 -1.40 -1.86 5.39
N ALA A 181 -1.06 -3.02 5.95
CA ALA A 181 -0.66 -3.13 7.35
C ALA A 181 0.29 -4.30 7.54
N PHE A 182 1.20 -4.16 8.51
CA PHE A 182 2.14 -5.24 8.83
C PHE A 182 1.45 -6.49 9.34
N SER A 183 0.21 -6.43 9.84
CA SER A 183 -0.56 -7.62 10.25
C SER A 183 -1.08 -8.47 9.09
N LYS A 184 -1.15 -7.91 7.88
CA LYS A 184 -1.68 -8.58 6.69
C LYS A 184 -0.69 -9.57 6.12
N ARG A 185 -1.20 -10.58 5.42
CA ARG A 185 -0.36 -11.59 4.75
C ARG A 185 0.11 -11.09 3.40
N GLY A 186 1.33 -11.46 3.03
CA GLY A 186 1.99 -11.09 1.81
C GLY A 186 2.36 -12.29 0.92
N TYR A 187 3.16 -12.01 -0.10
CA TYR A 187 3.71 -13.04 -0.99
C TYR A 187 4.89 -13.75 -0.33
N VAL A 188 4.94 -15.07 -0.44
CA VAL A 188 6.09 -15.87 0.00
C VAL A 188 7.00 -16.11 -1.20
N ILE A 189 8.28 -15.81 -1.06
CA ILE A 189 9.28 -15.93 -2.11
C ILE A 189 10.33 -16.96 -1.67
N SER A 190 10.53 -18.02 -2.46
CA SER A 190 11.51 -19.06 -2.12
C SER A 190 12.94 -18.55 -2.28
N PRO A 191 13.95 -19.25 -1.72
CA PRO A 191 15.35 -18.86 -1.86
C PRO A 191 15.78 -18.65 -3.31
N GLY A 192 16.36 -17.49 -3.62
CA GLY A 192 16.85 -17.17 -4.96
C GLY A 192 15.78 -16.82 -6.00
N GLU A 193 14.50 -17.00 -5.70
CA GLU A 193 13.41 -16.69 -6.61
C GLU A 193 13.14 -15.19 -6.72
N THR A 194 12.50 -14.80 -7.82
CA THR A 194 12.05 -13.42 -8.06
C THR A 194 10.54 -13.41 -8.26
N LEU A 195 9.86 -12.63 -7.41
CA LEU A 195 8.45 -12.31 -7.55
C LEU A 195 8.29 -11.12 -8.51
N GLU A 196 7.33 -11.18 -9.43
CA GLU A 196 6.92 -10.05 -10.27
C GLU A 196 5.41 -9.81 -10.07
N VAL A 197 5.06 -8.71 -9.38
CA VAL A 197 3.67 -8.30 -9.15
C VAL A 197 3.27 -7.31 -10.22
N LYS A 198 2.38 -7.73 -11.12
CA LYS A 198 1.97 -6.97 -12.31
C LYS A 198 0.78 -6.05 -12.07
N GLY A 199 0.08 -6.18 -10.95
CA GLY A 199 -1.17 -5.47 -10.73
C GLY A 199 -1.85 -5.76 -9.40
N TRP A 200 -2.97 -5.07 -9.19
CA TRP A 200 -3.91 -5.29 -8.10
C TRP A 200 -4.62 -6.62 -8.27
N ARG A 201 -4.59 -7.47 -7.26
CA ARG A 201 -5.21 -8.79 -7.38
C ARG A 201 -6.73 -8.69 -7.34
N THR A 202 -7.38 -9.26 -8.36
CA THR A 202 -8.85 -9.32 -8.49
C THR A 202 -9.38 -10.72 -8.23
N SER A 203 -8.55 -11.75 -8.42
CA SER A 203 -8.83 -13.14 -8.06
C SER A 203 -7.53 -13.92 -7.83
N TRP A 204 -7.63 -15.21 -7.48
CA TRP A 204 -6.46 -16.10 -7.37
C TRP A 204 -5.64 -16.21 -8.66
N ASN A 205 -6.27 -16.02 -9.82
CA ASN A 205 -5.65 -16.22 -11.12
C ASN A 205 -5.52 -14.94 -11.95
N THR A 206 -5.97 -13.81 -11.43
CA THR A 206 -6.10 -12.58 -12.21
C THR A 206 -5.72 -11.36 -11.40
N VAL A 207 -5.01 -10.45 -12.06
CA VAL A 207 -4.70 -9.12 -11.57
C VAL A 207 -5.24 -8.08 -12.55
N ALA A 208 -5.64 -6.92 -12.06
CA ALA A 208 -5.79 -5.72 -12.87
C ALA A 208 -4.44 -5.00 -12.90
N ARG A 209 -3.84 -4.88 -14.08
CA ARG A 209 -2.46 -4.42 -14.25
C ARG A 209 -2.25 -3.05 -13.63
N PHE A 210 -1.07 -2.80 -13.05
CA PHE A 210 -0.72 -1.46 -12.64
C PHE A 210 -0.50 -0.56 -13.84
N GLU A 211 -1.08 0.62 -13.81
CA GLU A 211 -0.91 1.66 -14.83
C GLU A 211 -0.78 3.01 -14.15
N PHE A 212 0.14 3.85 -14.62
CA PHE A 212 0.20 5.23 -14.13
C PHE A 212 -0.96 6.04 -14.69
N SER A 213 -1.77 6.60 -13.80
CA SER A 213 -2.89 7.49 -14.13
C SER A 213 -2.64 8.90 -13.60
N SER A 214 -3.53 9.82 -13.96
CA SER A 214 -3.68 11.09 -13.24
C SER A 214 -4.07 10.82 -11.78
N VAL A 215 -3.83 11.79 -10.88
CA VAL A 215 -4.28 11.69 -9.48
C VAL A 215 -5.79 11.57 -9.38
N GLY A 216 -6.55 12.34 -10.17
CA GLY A 216 -8.02 12.30 -10.20
C GLY A 216 -8.59 10.92 -10.51
N ASP A 217 -7.98 10.20 -11.46
CA ASP A 217 -8.44 8.88 -11.89
C ASP A 217 -7.82 7.72 -11.08
N SER A 218 -7.15 8.01 -9.97
CA SER A 218 -6.37 7.00 -9.23
C SER A 218 -7.20 6.03 -8.39
N TYR A 219 -6.65 4.82 -8.20
CA TYR A 219 -7.32 3.77 -7.43
C TYR A 219 -7.58 4.17 -5.96
N ALA A 220 -6.62 4.85 -5.32
CA ALA A 220 -6.73 5.29 -3.93
C ALA A 220 -7.86 6.32 -3.75
N ASN A 221 -8.00 7.27 -4.67
CA ASN A 221 -9.09 8.24 -4.64
C ASN A 221 -10.44 7.58 -4.88
N GLN A 222 -10.54 6.68 -5.86
CA GLN A 222 -11.79 5.98 -6.17
C GLN A 222 -12.29 5.08 -5.04
N ARG A 223 -11.40 4.55 -4.19
CA ARG A 223 -11.76 3.58 -3.14
C ARG A 223 -11.87 4.15 -1.74
N HIS A 224 -11.00 5.09 -1.37
CA HIS A 224 -10.84 5.48 0.02
C HIS A 224 -10.72 7.00 0.25
N GLY A 225 -10.65 7.81 -0.82
CA GLY A 225 -10.61 9.28 -0.73
C GLY A 225 -9.41 9.86 0.03
N ASP A 226 -8.39 9.06 0.31
CA ASP A 226 -7.21 9.47 1.10
C ASP A 226 -6.02 9.71 0.17
N ALA A 227 -5.94 10.93 -0.36
CA ALA A 227 -4.90 11.37 -1.30
C ALA A 227 -3.51 11.55 -0.64
N ARG A 228 -3.35 11.26 0.66
CA ARG A 228 -2.11 11.50 1.40
C ARG A 228 -0.98 10.53 1.03
N ASN A 229 -1.31 9.32 0.60
CA ASN A 229 -0.33 8.27 0.31
C ASN A 229 -0.05 8.08 -1.18
N VAL A 230 -0.69 8.86 -2.05
CA VAL A 230 -0.52 8.78 -3.51
C VAL A 230 0.93 9.08 -3.88
N GLY A 231 1.50 8.26 -4.77
CA GLY A 231 2.87 8.43 -5.25
C GLY A 231 3.90 7.62 -4.47
N VAL A 232 3.51 6.56 -3.75
CA VAL A 232 4.43 5.75 -2.93
C VAL A 232 4.26 4.25 -3.17
N PHE A 233 5.37 3.59 -3.46
CA PHE A 233 5.53 2.14 -3.36
C PHE A 233 6.13 1.77 -2.02
N GLY A 234 5.58 0.76 -1.36
CA GLY A 234 6.05 0.26 -0.07
C GLY A 234 6.30 -1.24 -0.09
N ILE A 235 7.30 -1.66 0.69
CA ILE A 235 7.60 -3.08 0.95
C ILE A 235 7.92 -3.27 2.43
N ALA A 236 7.39 -4.34 3.02
CA ALA A 236 7.78 -4.84 4.33
C ALA A 236 8.18 -6.31 4.21
N VAL A 237 9.37 -6.65 4.72
CA VAL A 237 9.99 -7.97 4.58
C VAL A 237 9.96 -8.70 5.92
N PHE A 238 9.52 -9.96 5.93
CA PHE A 238 9.46 -10.80 7.11
C PHE A 238 10.26 -12.08 6.92
N GLY A 239 11.01 -12.47 7.95
CA GLY A 239 11.73 -13.74 8.01
C GLY A 239 10.83 -14.90 8.47
N GLU A 240 11.24 -16.12 8.15
CA GLU A 240 10.55 -17.34 8.56
C GLU A 240 10.92 -17.76 10.00
N LYS A 241 9.94 -18.21 10.79
CA LYS A 241 10.15 -18.66 12.17
C LYS A 241 11.11 -19.84 12.21
N GLY A 242 12.11 -19.76 13.10
CA GLY A 242 13.09 -20.83 13.30
C GLY A 242 14.18 -20.89 12.23
N VAL A 243 14.21 -19.95 11.28
CA VAL A 243 15.24 -19.87 10.25
C VAL A 243 15.97 -18.55 10.40
N ASP A 244 17.30 -18.60 10.54
CA ASP A 244 18.14 -17.41 10.45
C ASP A 244 18.38 -17.05 8.97
N PRO A 245 17.79 -15.94 8.45
CA PRO A 245 17.97 -15.55 7.06
C PRO A 245 19.41 -15.10 6.73
N TRP A 246 20.22 -14.77 7.74
CA TRP A 246 21.56 -14.22 7.60
C TRP A 246 22.65 -15.29 7.51
N LYS A 247 22.45 -16.42 8.18
CA LYS A 247 23.43 -17.52 8.33
C LYS A 247 24.09 -17.97 7.03
N TRP A 248 23.33 -17.96 5.93
CA TRP A 248 23.76 -18.49 4.63
C TRP A 248 23.62 -17.47 3.49
N MET A 249 23.64 -16.17 3.79
CA MET A 249 23.59 -15.18 2.73
C MET A 249 24.76 -15.33 1.74
N PRO A 250 24.55 -15.04 0.45
CA PRO A 250 25.60 -15.13 -0.57
C PRO A 250 26.89 -14.40 -0.20
N GLN A 251 26.79 -13.22 0.42
CA GLN A 251 27.95 -12.45 0.89
C GLN A 251 28.73 -13.15 2.02
N VAL A 252 28.02 -13.73 2.99
CA VAL A 252 28.62 -14.50 4.10
C VAL A 252 29.29 -15.77 3.56
N VAL A 253 28.64 -16.47 2.64
CA VAL A 253 29.20 -17.67 1.99
C VAL A 253 30.43 -17.33 1.15
N LYS A 254 30.42 -16.23 0.41
CA LYS A 254 31.57 -15.77 -0.38
C LYS A 254 32.77 -15.45 0.53
N GLY A 255 32.56 -14.68 1.59
CA GLY A 255 33.62 -14.39 2.56
C GLY A 255 34.24 -15.64 3.21
N ARG A 256 33.45 -16.70 3.44
CA ARG A 256 33.97 -17.99 3.91
C ARG A 256 34.80 -18.74 2.88
N LYS A 257 34.48 -18.62 1.60
CA LYS A 257 35.28 -19.22 0.51
C LYS A 257 36.60 -18.49 0.31
N ASP A 258 36.60 -17.18 0.52
CA ASP A 258 37.78 -16.32 0.43
C ASP A 258 38.61 -16.31 1.75
N ALA A 259 38.19 -17.10 2.76
CA ALA A 259 38.91 -17.20 4.03
C ALA A 259 40.25 -17.88 3.83
N ARG A 260 41.32 -17.21 4.27
CA ARG A 260 42.68 -17.75 4.20
C ARG A 260 42.86 -18.84 5.26
N ALA A 261 43.57 -19.91 4.90
CA ALA A 261 43.86 -21.03 5.81
C ALA A 261 44.81 -20.64 6.96
N PHE A 262 45.64 -19.61 6.76
CA PHE A 262 46.59 -19.10 7.74
C PHE A 262 46.44 -17.59 7.89
N ALA A 263 46.45 -17.11 9.14
CA ALA A 263 46.15 -15.73 9.50
C ALA A 263 47.34 -14.76 9.36
N SER A 264 48.55 -15.26 9.06
CA SER A 264 49.79 -14.49 9.14
C SER A 264 50.69 -14.73 7.93
N GLU A 265 50.55 -13.91 6.90
CA GLU A 265 51.66 -13.43 6.06
C GLU A 265 51.30 -12.00 5.63
N LEU A 266 51.80 -11.03 6.39
CA LEU A 266 52.00 -9.63 6.00
C LEU A 266 53.50 -9.37 6.07
#